data_AF-A0AAE2C4R2-F1
#
_entry.id   AF-A0AAE2C4R2-F1
#
_cell.length_a   1.000
_cell.length_b   1.000
_cell.length_c   1.000
_cell.angle_alpha   90.00
_cell.angle_beta   90.00
_cell.angle_gamma   90.00
#
_symmetry.space_group_name_H-M   'P 1'
#
loop_
_entity.id
_entity.type
_entity.pdbx_description
1 polymer ?
#
loop_
_entity_poly.entity_id
_entity_poly.type
_entity_poly.pdbx_seq_one_letter_code
_entity_poly.pdbx_strand_id
1 'polypeptide(L)'
;MASTSLSWTSSAWLQNHSLTKKTSTETTKATDRASAFTVVAQKKAKKIRKVILKEDVSALGKKGQLMDVKAGYFRNYAAGTDCDSRTSQWKLIFGPLVLKWEMKMEEERIEAEKKRVKEEAQQLARIFETVGAFKVKRKGGQGKQIFGTVTPQDLADIIKAQLQRDVDKRIISLPEIRKLENIPQS
;
A
#
# COMPACT_ATOMS: atom_id res chain seq x y z
N MET A 1 -69.27 3.08 -36.64
CA MET A 1 -68.63 1.75 -36.55
C MET A 1 -67.12 1.98 -36.50
N ALA A 2 -66.28 1.52 -35.58
CA ALA A 2 -66.37 0.83 -34.30
C ALA A 2 -65.14 1.33 -33.49
N SER A 3 -65.32 1.62 -32.19
CA SER A 3 -64.23 2.00 -31.28
C SER A 3 -63.92 0.81 -30.37
N THR A 4 -62.66 0.37 -30.35
CA THR A 4 -62.20 -0.75 -29.52
C THR A 4 -61.36 -0.22 -28.37
N SER A 5 -61.96 -0.13 -27.19
CA SER A 5 -61.27 0.07 -25.92
C SER A 5 -60.89 -1.29 -25.32
N LEU A 6 -59.60 -1.53 -25.07
CA LEU A 6 -59.13 -2.69 -24.33
C LEU A 6 -59.04 -2.34 -22.84
N SER A 7 -60.02 -2.83 -22.07
CA SER A 7 -60.10 -2.71 -20.61
C SER A 7 -59.22 -3.75 -19.92
N TRP A 8 -58.40 -3.31 -18.96
CA TRP A 8 -57.72 -4.17 -17.99
C TRP A 8 -58.72 -4.84 -17.04
N THR A 9 -58.82 -6.16 -17.06
CA THR A 9 -59.51 -6.91 -16.02
C THR A 9 -58.53 -7.32 -14.93
N SER A 10 -58.63 -6.60 -13.80
CA SER A 10 -58.14 -7.00 -12.50
C SER A 10 -59.03 -8.13 -11.97
N SER A 11 -58.44 -9.21 -11.45
CA SER A 11 -59.12 -10.22 -10.64
C SER A 11 -58.10 -10.74 -9.62
N ALA A 12 -58.07 -10.15 -8.44
CA ALA A 12 -58.94 -10.45 -7.29
C ALA A 12 -58.39 -11.64 -6.49
N TRP A 13 -57.91 -11.26 -5.31
CA TRP A 13 -57.47 -12.09 -4.21
C TRP A 13 -58.63 -12.90 -3.58
N LEU A 14 -58.21 -13.95 -2.86
CA LEU A 14 -58.91 -14.71 -1.81
C LEU A 14 -59.84 -15.86 -2.24
N GLN A 15 -59.42 -17.07 -1.91
CA GLN A 15 -60.33 -17.99 -1.21
C GLN A 15 -59.58 -18.79 -0.14
N ASN A 16 -59.97 -18.51 1.10
CA ASN A 16 -59.47 -19.11 2.33
C ASN A 16 -60.37 -20.32 2.63
N HIS A 17 -59.83 -21.55 2.64
CA HIS A 17 -60.55 -22.71 3.16
C HIS A 17 -59.81 -23.30 4.36
N SER A 18 -60.40 -23.06 5.53
CA SER A 18 -60.13 -23.76 6.78
C SER A 18 -60.87 -25.11 6.78
N LEU A 19 -60.15 -26.23 6.95
CA LEU A 19 -60.74 -27.45 7.49
C LEU A 19 -59.78 -28.14 8.47
N THR A 20 -60.41 -28.60 9.54
CA THR A 20 -59.88 -29.01 10.84
C THR A 20 -59.33 -30.45 10.86
N LYS A 21 -58.39 -30.68 11.78
CA LYS A 21 -57.66 -31.92 12.10
C LYS A 21 -58.53 -33.16 12.34
N LYS A 22 -57.98 -34.35 12.04
CA LYS A 22 -58.04 -35.57 12.89
C LYS A 22 -56.88 -36.54 12.56
N THR A 23 -56.37 -37.16 13.62
CA THR A 23 -55.30 -38.18 13.78
C THR A 23 -55.68 -39.50 13.07
N SER A 24 -54.83 -40.48 12.73
CA SER A 24 -53.69 -41.13 13.44
C SER A 24 -53.14 -42.28 12.54
N THR A 25 -51.87 -42.68 12.72
CA THR A 25 -51.21 -44.01 12.43
C THR A 25 -51.43 -44.64 11.03
N GLU A 26 -50.45 -45.05 10.23
CA GLU A 26 -49.25 -45.85 10.53
C GLU A 26 -48.35 -45.89 9.27
N THR A 27 -47.05 -45.96 9.51
CA THR A 27 -46.00 -46.69 8.77
C THR A 27 -46.18 -47.02 7.28
N THR A 28 -45.47 -46.31 6.40
CA THR A 28 -44.71 -46.97 5.31
C THR A 28 -43.58 -46.06 4.82
N LYS A 29 -42.40 -46.69 4.69
CA LYS A 29 -41.14 -46.17 4.14
C LYS A 29 -41.33 -45.27 2.91
N ALA A 30 -40.85 -44.03 3.00
CA ALA A 30 -40.34 -43.30 1.84
C ALA A 30 -39.25 -42.35 2.33
N THR A 31 -38.00 -42.68 2.01
CA THR A 31 -36.84 -41.84 2.26
C THR A 31 -36.82 -40.69 1.25
N ASP A 32 -37.82 -39.80 1.32
CA ASP A 32 -37.80 -38.57 0.55
C ASP A 32 -37.01 -37.54 1.35
N ARG A 33 -35.70 -37.47 1.09
CA ARG A 33 -34.90 -36.28 1.41
C ARG A 33 -35.39 -35.14 0.51
N ALA A 34 -36.56 -34.60 0.80
CA ALA A 34 -36.92 -33.26 0.37
C ALA A 34 -35.95 -32.33 1.11
N SER A 35 -34.80 -32.07 0.49
CA SER A 35 -33.82 -31.11 0.96
C SER A 35 -34.49 -29.74 0.96
N ALA A 36 -35.00 -29.33 2.11
CA ALA A 36 -35.52 -27.99 2.32
C ALA A 36 -34.40 -26.99 2.02
N PHE A 37 -34.47 -26.30 0.88
CA PHE A 37 -33.52 -25.25 0.55
C PHE A 37 -33.71 -24.12 1.56
N THR A 38 -32.79 -24.01 2.52
CA THR A 38 -32.79 -22.92 3.48
C THR A 38 -32.28 -21.66 2.76
N VAL A 39 -33.17 -20.72 2.47
CA VAL A 39 -32.80 -19.42 1.90
C VAL A 39 -32.31 -18.53 3.04
N VAL A 40 -30.99 -18.33 3.13
CA VAL A 40 -30.37 -17.40 4.10
C VAL A 40 -29.98 -16.11 3.37
N ALA A 41 -30.43 -14.97 3.89
CA ALA A 41 -29.97 -13.67 3.41
C ALA A 41 -28.57 -13.38 3.98
N GLN A 42 -27.61 -13.10 3.09
CA GLN A 42 -26.26 -12.69 3.49
C GLN A 42 -26.11 -11.17 3.43
N LYS A 43 -25.34 -10.60 4.37
CA LYS A 43 -24.98 -9.18 4.37
C LYS A 43 -24.18 -8.85 3.10
N LYS A 44 -24.69 -7.93 2.28
CA LYS A 44 -24.04 -7.53 1.04
C LYS A 44 -22.72 -6.79 1.31
N ALA A 45 -21.62 -7.27 0.73
CA ALA A 45 -20.34 -6.59 0.77
C ALA A 45 -20.32 -5.37 -0.17
N LYS A 46 -19.76 -4.25 0.29
CA LYS A 46 -19.56 -3.05 -0.53
C LYS A 46 -18.37 -3.26 -1.45
N LYS A 47 -18.61 -3.35 -2.77
CA LYS A 47 -17.54 -3.47 -3.77
C LYS A 47 -16.93 -2.09 -4.06
N ILE A 48 -15.62 -1.97 -3.90
CA ILE A 48 -14.83 -0.76 -4.12
C ILE A 48 -13.90 -0.98 -5.33
N ARG A 49 -13.59 0.08 -6.09
CA ARG A 49 -12.66 0.07 -7.23
C ARG A 49 -11.72 1.28 -7.15
N LYS A 50 -10.43 1.06 -7.42
CA LYS A 50 -9.43 2.11 -7.62
C LYS A 50 -9.60 2.73 -9.01
N VAL A 51 -9.60 4.06 -9.10
CA VAL A 51 -9.86 4.81 -10.33
C VAL A 51 -9.00 6.07 -10.38
N ILE A 52 -8.57 6.48 -11.57
CA ILE A 52 -7.90 7.77 -11.79
C ILE A 52 -8.84 8.76 -12.47
N LEU A 53 -8.82 10.00 -12.00
CA LEU A 53 -9.48 11.13 -12.65
C LEU A 53 -8.75 11.60 -13.91
N LYS A 54 -9.46 11.73 -15.03
CA LYS A 54 -8.96 12.35 -16.27
C LYS A 54 -9.01 13.87 -16.28
N GLU A 55 -9.90 14.44 -15.47
CA GLU A 55 -10.15 15.88 -15.39
C GLU A 55 -10.50 16.25 -13.94
N ASP A 56 -10.37 17.53 -13.62
CA ASP A 56 -10.69 18.05 -12.29
C ASP A 56 -12.20 18.02 -12.02
N VAL A 57 -12.61 17.44 -10.90
CA VAL A 57 -13.99 17.39 -10.42
C VAL A 57 -14.04 18.05 -9.06
N SER A 58 -14.87 19.08 -8.91
CA SER A 58 -15.10 19.72 -7.61
C SER A 58 -15.47 18.73 -6.49
N ALA A 59 -16.21 17.67 -6.81
CA ALA A 59 -16.68 16.68 -5.85
C ALA A 59 -15.68 15.54 -5.56
N LEU A 60 -14.70 15.29 -6.43
CA LEU A 60 -13.82 14.11 -6.33
C LEU A 60 -12.35 14.49 -6.16
N GLY A 61 -11.90 15.58 -6.78
CA GLY A 61 -10.52 16.06 -6.73
C GLY A 61 -9.93 16.35 -8.09
N LYS A 62 -8.60 16.51 -8.13
CA LYS A 62 -7.87 16.98 -9.31
C LYS A 62 -7.61 15.87 -10.32
N LYS A 63 -7.37 16.27 -11.57
CA LYS A 63 -6.90 15.38 -12.65
C LYS A 63 -5.65 14.60 -12.20
N GLY A 64 -5.62 13.31 -12.48
CA GLY A 64 -4.52 12.40 -12.17
C GLY A 64 -4.59 11.76 -10.78
N GLN A 65 -5.53 12.19 -9.92
CA GLN A 65 -5.64 11.64 -8.58
C GLN A 65 -6.20 10.22 -8.58
N LEU A 66 -5.53 9.33 -7.84
CA LEU A 66 -5.98 7.97 -7.57
C LEU A 66 -6.98 7.98 -6.40
N MET A 67 -8.14 7.36 -6.58
CA MET A 67 -9.19 7.31 -5.57
C MET A 67 -9.99 6.01 -5.58
N ASP A 68 -10.54 5.68 -4.41
CA ASP A 68 -11.38 4.52 -4.20
C ASP A 68 -12.86 4.86 -4.30
N VAL A 69 -13.53 4.26 -5.28
CA VAL A 69 -14.90 4.58 -5.65
C VAL A 69 -15.79 3.33 -5.55
N LYS A 70 -17.06 3.50 -5.16
CA LYS A 70 -18.03 2.39 -5.16
C LYS A 70 -18.16 1.81 -6.57
N ALA A 71 -18.17 0.49 -6.71
CA ALA A 71 -18.27 -0.16 -8.02
C ALA A 71 -19.56 0.20 -8.78
N GLY A 72 -20.66 0.45 -8.06
CA GLY A 72 -21.91 0.94 -8.66
C GLY A 72 -21.81 2.38 -9.15
N TYR A 73 -21.08 3.23 -8.42
CA TYR A 73 -20.82 4.61 -8.85
C TYR A 73 -19.98 4.61 -10.13
N PHE A 74 -18.88 3.85 -10.16
CA PHE A 74 -18.07 3.71 -11.37
C PHE A 74 -18.88 3.18 -12.56
N ARG A 75 -19.73 2.16 -12.35
CA ARG A 75 -20.56 1.59 -13.42
C ARG A 75 -21.57 2.59 -13.95
N ASN A 76 -22.30 3.30 -13.10
CA ASN A 76 -23.29 4.29 -13.55
C ASN A 76 -22.63 5.49 -14.24
N TYR A 77 -21.41 5.84 -13.81
CA TYR A 77 -20.63 6.93 -14.37
C TYR A 77 -19.94 6.55 -15.70
N ALA A 78 -19.63 5.26 -15.91
CA ALA A 78 -19.03 4.72 -17.14
C ALA A 78 -20.06 4.22 -18.16
N ALA A 79 -21.20 3.68 -17.70
CA ALA A 79 -22.31 3.24 -18.52
C ALA A 79 -23.44 4.27 -18.42
N GLY A 80 -23.32 5.36 -19.19
CA GLY A 80 -24.16 6.55 -19.08
C GLY A 80 -25.66 6.26 -19.15
N THR A 81 -26.31 6.14 -17.99
CA THR A 81 -27.77 5.95 -17.92
C THR A 81 -28.54 7.09 -17.27
N ASP A 82 -27.88 8.13 -16.74
CA ASP A 82 -28.55 9.38 -16.34
C ASP A 82 -27.67 10.56 -16.76
N CYS A 83 -27.85 10.98 -18.01
CA CYS A 83 -27.16 12.09 -18.62
C CYS A 83 -27.90 13.40 -18.36
N ASP A 84 -27.63 14.05 -17.23
CA ASP A 84 -27.84 15.50 -17.11
C ASP A 84 -26.52 16.29 -17.28
N SER A 85 -25.39 15.59 -17.34
CA SER A 85 -24.10 16.18 -17.72
C SER A 85 -23.37 15.26 -18.70
N ARG A 86 -23.40 15.64 -19.98
CA ARG A 86 -22.70 14.98 -21.09
C ARG A 86 -21.17 14.90 -20.89
N THR A 87 -20.63 15.66 -19.93
CA THR A 87 -19.21 15.76 -19.58
C THR A 87 -18.72 14.63 -18.64
N SER A 88 -19.62 13.99 -17.89
CA SER A 88 -19.22 13.03 -16.85
C SER A 88 -18.75 11.69 -17.43
N GLN A 89 -19.19 11.31 -18.63
CA GLN A 89 -18.99 9.97 -19.21
C GLN A 89 -17.51 9.57 -19.43
N TRP A 90 -16.58 10.53 -19.47
CA TRP A 90 -15.17 10.26 -19.77
C TRP A 90 -14.21 10.42 -18.59
N LYS A 91 -14.68 10.77 -17.39
CA LYS A 91 -13.78 11.30 -16.34
C LYS A 91 -12.97 10.27 -15.56
N LEU A 92 -13.35 9.00 -15.62
CA LEU A 92 -12.81 7.94 -14.76
C LEU A 92 -12.12 6.86 -15.58
N ILE A 93 -10.87 6.53 -15.26
CA ILE A 93 -10.13 5.42 -15.89
C ILE A 93 -9.89 4.30 -14.87
N PHE A 94 -10.25 3.08 -15.25
CA PHE A 94 -9.95 1.86 -14.51
C PHE A 94 -8.88 1.03 -15.25
N GLY A 95 -8.12 0.22 -14.51
CA GLY A 95 -7.24 -0.80 -15.10
C GLY A 95 -5.78 -0.34 -15.32
N PRO A 96 -5.19 -0.52 -16.51
CA PRO A 96 -3.72 -0.44 -16.71
C PRO A 96 -3.12 0.93 -16.44
N LEU A 97 -3.91 2.01 -16.52
CA LEU A 97 -3.44 3.34 -16.15
C LEU A 97 -3.28 3.52 -14.64
N VAL A 98 -4.10 2.83 -13.83
CA VAL A 98 -3.95 2.81 -12.36
C VAL A 98 -2.62 2.17 -11.98
N LEU A 99 -2.30 1.04 -12.62
CA LEU A 99 -1.02 0.37 -12.42
C LEU A 99 0.16 1.27 -12.82
N LYS A 100 0.09 1.95 -13.97
CA LYS A 100 1.14 2.89 -14.40
C LYS A 100 1.35 4.04 -13.42
N TRP A 101 0.28 4.58 -12.84
CA TRP A 101 0.39 5.64 -11.84
C TRP A 101 0.94 5.12 -10.51
N GLU A 102 0.48 3.95 -10.05
CA GLU A 102 1.00 3.31 -8.84
C GLU A 102 2.49 3.01 -8.99
N MET A 103 2.93 2.56 -10.17
CA MET A 103 4.35 2.40 -10.51
C MET A 103 5.10 3.73 -10.51
N LYS A 104 4.58 4.78 -11.14
CA LYS A 104 5.23 6.10 -11.15
C LYS A 104 5.38 6.69 -9.75
N MET A 105 4.36 6.58 -8.91
CA MET A 105 4.43 7.06 -7.53
C MET A 105 5.47 6.29 -6.72
N GLU A 106 5.55 4.97 -6.93
CA GLU A 106 6.56 4.15 -6.27
C GLU A 106 7.97 4.48 -6.79
N GLU A 107 8.14 4.69 -8.09
CA GLU A 107 9.40 5.15 -8.70
C GLU A 107 9.82 6.51 -8.13
N GLU A 108 8.91 7.49 -8.07
CA GLU A 108 9.17 8.81 -7.49
C GLU A 108 9.55 8.72 -6.00
N ARG A 109 8.87 7.84 -5.24
CA ARG A 109 9.20 7.59 -3.85
C ARG A 109 10.58 6.98 -3.69
N ILE A 110 10.91 5.97 -4.50
CA ILE A 110 12.23 5.35 -4.51
C ILE A 110 13.30 6.37 -4.92
N GLU A 111 13.03 7.21 -5.92
CA GLU A 111 13.95 8.25 -6.38
C GLU A 111 14.17 9.33 -5.32
N ALA A 112 13.11 9.75 -4.64
CA ALA A 112 13.18 10.68 -3.52
C ALA A 112 14.00 10.09 -2.37
N GLU A 113 13.73 8.83 -2.00
CA GLU A 113 14.48 8.15 -0.93
C GLU A 113 15.97 8.02 -1.31
N LYS A 114 16.27 7.63 -2.55
CA LYS A 114 17.65 7.58 -3.07
C LYS A 114 18.34 8.94 -2.99
N LYS A 115 17.64 10.03 -3.33
CA LYS A 115 18.20 11.39 -3.25
C LYS A 115 18.51 11.75 -1.81
N ARG A 116 17.59 11.50 -0.87
CA ARG A 116 17.80 11.76 0.56
C ARG A 116 18.99 10.98 1.11
N VAL A 117 19.06 9.68 0.84
CA VAL A 117 20.18 8.83 1.25
C VAL A 117 21.51 9.30 0.64
N LYS A 118 21.51 9.74 -0.63
CA LYS A 118 22.70 10.31 -1.27
C LYS A 118 23.13 11.62 -0.62
N GLU A 119 22.19 12.52 -0.33
CA GLU A 119 22.48 13.79 0.34
C GLU A 119 23.04 13.57 1.74
N GLU A 120 22.44 12.67 2.52
CA GLU A 120 22.95 12.28 3.84
C GLU A 120 24.37 11.67 3.75
N ALA A 121 24.60 10.78 2.78
CA ALA A 121 25.92 10.20 2.55
C ALA A 121 26.97 11.26 2.16
N GLN A 122 26.60 12.24 1.32
CA GLN A 122 27.49 13.34 0.94
C GLN A 122 27.78 14.26 2.12
N GLN A 123 26.80 14.54 2.98
CA GLN A 123 27.01 15.32 4.20
C GLN A 123 27.96 14.59 5.16
N LEU A 124 27.77 13.28 5.34
CA LEU A 124 28.69 12.46 6.13
C LEU A 124 30.11 12.52 5.56
N ALA A 125 30.28 12.35 4.25
CA ALA A 125 31.59 12.44 3.61
C ALA A 125 32.30 13.78 3.88
N ARG A 126 31.59 14.90 3.74
CA ARG A 126 32.14 16.24 4.04
C ARG A 126 32.57 16.39 5.50
N ILE A 127 31.79 15.82 6.42
CA ILE A 127 32.14 15.83 7.85
C ILE A 127 33.43 15.03 8.08
N PHE A 128 33.55 13.85 7.48
CA PHE A 128 34.76 13.03 7.58
C PHE A 128 35.99 13.72 6.96
N GLU A 129 35.84 14.39 5.81
CA GLU A 129 36.91 15.18 5.18
C GLU A 129 37.36 16.35 6.08
N THR A 130 36.42 17.02 6.74
CA THR A 130 36.71 18.17 7.62
C THR A 130 37.45 17.75 8.89
N VAL A 131 37.15 16.57 9.45
CA VAL A 131 37.84 16.05 10.63
C VAL A 131 39.31 15.70 10.33
N GLY A 132 39.64 15.37 9.08
CA GLY A 132 41.00 15.28 8.55
C GLY A 132 41.82 14.08 9.06
N ALA A 133 41.94 13.89 10.37
CA ALA A 133 42.69 12.80 10.97
C ALA A 133 42.10 12.31 12.31
N PHE A 134 41.76 11.02 12.36
CA PHE A 134 41.39 10.34 13.59
C PHE A 134 42.64 9.96 14.40
N LYS A 135 42.78 10.50 15.61
CA LYS A 135 43.92 10.23 16.50
C LYS A 135 43.68 8.95 17.31
N VAL A 136 44.31 7.85 16.93
CA VAL A 136 44.27 6.57 17.68
C VAL A 136 45.42 6.52 18.69
N LYS A 137 45.11 6.52 19.99
CA LYS A 137 46.14 6.39 21.06
C LYS A 137 46.41 4.91 21.34
N ARG A 138 47.63 4.43 21.06
CA ARG A 138 48.09 3.07 21.41
C ARG A 138 49.47 3.10 22.08
N LYS A 139 49.74 2.09 22.92
CA LYS A 139 51.06 1.90 23.53
C LYS A 139 52.07 1.56 22.44
N GLY A 140 53.20 2.25 22.43
CA GLY A 140 54.31 1.98 21.53
C GLY A 140 55.18 0.84 22.01
N GLY A 141 55.55 -0.04 21.10
CA GLY A 141 56.55 -1.10 21.29
C GLY A 141 57.93 -0.71 20.77
N GLN A 142 58.84 -1.69 20.76
CA GLN A 142 60.21 -1.51 20.31
C GLN A 142 60.25 -1.02 18.84
N GLY A 143 60.99 0.05 18.56
CA GLY A 143 61.27 0.50 17.19
C GLY A 143 60.10 1.16 16.43
N LYS A 144 59.40 2.14 17.03
CA LYS A 144 58.30 2.92 16.38
C LYS A 144 57.12 2.05 15.87
N GLN A 145 56.91 0.88 16.44
CA GLN A 145 55.76 0.02 16.15
C GLN A 145 54.72 0.13 17.26
N ILE A 146 53.43 -0.06 16.95
CA ILE A 146 52.38 -0.17 17.97
C ILE A 146 52.31 -1.59 18.54
N PHE A 147 51.89 -1.72 19.80
CA PHE A 147 51.51 -3.03 20.35
C PHE A 147 50.11 -3.43 19.82
N GLY A 148 50.08 -4.52 19.05
CA GLY A 148 48.88 -5.06 18.41
C GLY A 148 48.53 -4.36 17.09
N THR A 149 47.38 -4.70 16.52
CA THR A 149 46.84 -4.09 15.28
C THR A 149 45.68 -3.17 15.62
N VAL A 150 45.51 -2.10 14.84
CA VAL A 150 44.29 -1.26 14.90
C VAL A 150 43.15 -2.00 14.21
N THR A 151 42.07 -2.24 14.95
CA THR A 151 40.91 -2.98 14.43
C THR A 151 39.80 -2.02 13.93
N PRO A 152 38.89 -2.48 13.06
CA PRO A 152 37.70 -1.71 12.67
C PRO A 152 36.85 -1.25 13.85
N GLN A 153 36.84 -2.03 14.94
CA GLN A 153 36.12 -1.67 16.16
C GLN A 153 36.73 -0.44 16.83
N ASP A 154 38.07 -0.37 16.92
CA ASP A 154 38.75 0.80 17.50
C ASP A 154 38.42 2.09 16.74
N LEU A 155 38.32 2.03 15.40
CA LEU A 155 37.93 3.19 14.61
C LEU A 155 36.46 3.56 14.79
N ALA A 156 35.55 2.59 14.82
CA ALA A 156 34.13 2.86 15.08
C ALA A 156 33.93 3.55 16.44
N ASP A 157 34.64 3.10 17.47
CA ASP A 157 34.58 3.67 18.82
C ASP A 157 35.14 5.12 18.85
N ILE A 158 36.21 5.39 18.10
CA ILE A 158 36.80 6.74 18.01
C ILE A 158 35.89 7.69 17.22
N ILE A 159 35.30 7.23 16.11
CA ILE A 159 34.30 8.01 15.36
C ILE A 159 33.12 8.33 16.27
N LYS A 160 32.65 7.37 17.06
CA LYS A 160 31.59 7.60 18.04
C LYS A 160 31.98 8.60 19.12
N ALA A 161 33.22 8.55 19.61
CA ALA A 161 33.71 9.48 20.63
C ALA A 161 33.89 10.92 20.10
N GLN A 162 34.38 11.09 18.87
CA GLN A 162 34.69 12.41 18.30
C GLN A 162 33.51 13.06 17.58
N LEU A 163 32.71 12.27 16.86
CA LEU A 163 31.63 12.75 15.99
C LEU A 163 30.23 12.44 16.54
N GLN A 164 30.12 11.69 17.64
CA GLN A 164 28.84 11.21 18.20
C GLN A 164 27.97 10.49 17.16
N ARG A 165 28.61 9.85 16.19
CA ARG A 165 27.98 9.15 15.06
C ARG A 165 28.30 7.66 15.17
N ASP A 166 27.28 6.83 14.95
CA ASP A 166 27.45 5.38 14.94
C ASP A 166 27.78 4.93 13.50
N VAL A 167 28.89 4.23 13.32
CA VAL A 167 29.34 3.69 12.03
C VAL A 167 29.52 2.19 12.19
N ASP A 168 28.86 1.41 11.34
CA ASP A 168 29.03 -0.03 11.34
C ASP A 168 30.45 -0.41 10.91
N LYS A 169 31.12 -1.21 11.72
CA LYS A 169 32.45 -1.78 11.46
C LYS A 169 32.55 -2.56 10.14
N ARG A 170 31.43 -3.06 9.61
CA ARG A 170 31.38 -3.77 8.31
C ARG A 170 31.68 -2.85 7.12
N ILE A 171 31.51 -1.54 7.28
CA ILE A 171 31.75 -0.53 6.24
C ILE A 171 33.22 -0.09 6.24
N ILE A 172 33.93 -0.32 7.35
CA ILE A 172 35.31 0.15 7.57
C ILE A 172 36.29 -0.86 6.97
N SER A 173 36.92 -0.48 5.85
CA SER A 173 38.08 -1.20 5.29
C SER A 173 39.38 -0.59 5.81
N LEU A 174 40.21 -1.39 6.45
CA LEU A 174 41.45 -0.95 7.09
C LEU A 174 42.65 -1.69 6.49
N PRO A 175 43.66 -0.96 5.97
CA PRO A 175 44.97 -1.56 5.74
C PRO A 175 45.61 -1.91 7.08
N GLU A 176 46.60 -2.80 7.06
CA GLU A 176 47.32 -3.18 8.27
C GLU A 176 48.19 -2.02 8.80
N ILE A 177 47.77 -1.43 9.92
CA ILE A 177 48.49 -0.33 10.59
C ILE A 177 49.29 -0.92 11.75
N ARG A 178 50.62 -0.93 11.64
CA ARG A 178 51.55 -1.39 12.69
C ARG A 178 52.59 -0.34 13.11
N LYS A 179 52.65 0.81 12.43
CA LYS A 179 53.66 1.86 12.67
C LYS A 179 53.06 3.03 13.44
N LEU A 180 53.85 3.59 14.36
CA LEU A 180 53.55 4.86 15.04
C LEU A 180 54.06 6.00 14.17
N GLU A 181 53.14 6.86 13.71
CA GLU A 181 53.49 8.14 13.10
C GLU A 181 53.31 9.24 14.15
N ASN A 182 54.35 10.07 14.32
CA ASN A 182 54.37 11.10 15.34
C ASN A 182 53.70 12.36 14.77
N ILE A 183 52.36 12.39 14.82
CA ILE A 183 51.59 13.56 14.37
C ILE A 183 51.81 14.68 15.40
N PRO A 184 52.34 15.86 15.02
CA PRO A 184 52.49 16.97 15.95
C PRO A 184 51.13 17.35 16.53
N GLN A 185 51.06 17.45 17.86
CA GLN A 185 49.88 17.95 18.53
C GLN A 185 49.81 19.46 18.28
N SER A 186 48.91 19.89 17.39
CA SER A 186 48.43 21.28 17.35
C SER A 186 47.46 21.53 18.49
#